data_AF-A0A6L8G1Q0-F1
#
_entry.id   AF-A0A6L8G1Q0-F1
#
_cell.length_a   1.000
_cell.length_b   1.000
_cell.length_c   1.000
_cell.angle_alpha   90.00
_cell.angle_beta   90.00
_cell.angle_gamma   90.00
#
_symmetry.space_group_name_H-M   'P 1'
#
loop_
_entity.id
_entity.type
_entity.pdbx_description
1 polymer ?
#
loop_
_entity_poly.entity_id
_entity_poly.type
_entity_poly.pdbx_seq_one_letter_code
_entity_poly.pdbx_strand_id
1 'polypeptide(L)'
;MKKTMAFVTLMLGWVFVAQAEEGKVKGLMFGDYYYVFAADEADAKYSPKRNAFQFRRLYLTYQSDIATDFAVRFRLEAKDAGFGEGAKMEPYVKHG
;
A
#
# COMPACT_ATOMS: atom_id res chain seq x y z
N MET A 1 -33.52 28.26 -51.45
CA MET A 1 -32.54 29.37 -51.35
C MET A 1 -32.89 30.22 -50.12
N LYS A 2 -31.89 30.49 -49.25
CA LYS A 2 -31.83 31.50 -48.16
C LYS A 2 -32.70 31.21 -46.91
N LYS A 3 -32.17 30.58 -45.84
CA LYS A 3 -31.27 31.04 -44.74
C LYS A 3 -31.88 32.11 -43.80
N THR A 4 -32.12 31.71 -42.54
CA THR A 4 -31.94 32.43 -41.24
C THR A 4 -32.43 31.48 -40.13
N MET A 5 -31.63 30.64 -39.47
CA MET A 5 -30.67 30.89 -38.38
C MET A 5 -31.13 31.90 -37.30
N ALA A 6 -31.60 31.37 -36.17
CA ALA A 6 -31.51 31.98 -34.83
C ALA A 6 -31.46 30.83 -33.81
N PHE A 7 -30.25 30.48 -33.36
CA PHE A 7 -29.75 30.76 -32.00
C PHE A 7 -30.42 29.96 -30.87
N VAL A 8 -30.07 28.68 -30.77
CA VAL A 8 -30.00 27.97 -29.47
C VAL A 8 -28.71 27.15 -29.47
N THR A 9 -27.60 27.87 -29.39
CA THR A 9 -26.26 27.29 -29.22
C THR A 9 -25.65 27.99 -28.03
N LEU A 10 -26.02 27.61 -26.80
CA LEU A 10 -25.18 27.81 -25.61
C LEU A 10 -25.73 27.09 -24.36
N MET A 11 -25.80 25.77 -24.40
CA MET A 11 -25.62 24.96 -23.18
C MET A 11 -24.79 23.73 -23.52
N LEU A 12 -23.62 23.95 -24.11
CA LEU A 12 -22.49 23.07 -23.85
C LEU A 12 -22.07 23.33 -22.40
N GLY A 13 -22.82 22.76 -21.46
CA GLY A 13 -22.31 22.54 -20.11
C GLY A 13 -21.13 21.60 -20.26
N TRP A 14 -19.92 22.16 -20.31
CA TRP A 14 -18.71 21.40 -20.04
C TRP A 14 -18.82 20.96 -18.58
N VAL A 15 -19.44 19.81 -18.37
CA VAL A 15 -19.21 19.04 -17.16
C VAL A 15 -17.73 18.68 -17.25
N PHE A 16 -16.88 19.47 -16.60
CA PHE A 16 -15.59 19.00 -16.18
C PHE A 16 -15.87 17.86 -15.21
N VAL A 17 -16.04 16.65 -15.75
CA VAL A 17 -15.79 15.45 -14.97
C VAL A 17 -14.31 15.55 -14.66
N ALA A 18 -13.98 16.06 -13.48
CA ALA A 18 -12.66 15.86 -12.93
C ALA A 18 -12.46 14.34 -12.95
N GLN A 19 -11.63 13.86 -13.88
CA GLN A 19 -11.12 12.50 -13.80
C GLN A 19 -10.34 12.47 -12.50
N ALA A 20 -10.98 12.05 -11.41
CA ALA A 20 -10.28 11.64 -10.21
C ALA A 20 -9.24 10.62 -10.69
N GLU A 21 -7.96 10.90 -10.44
CA GLU A 21 -6.92 9.94 -10.81
C GLU A 21 -7.26 8.60 -10.17
N GLU A 22 -7.22 7.54 -10.98
CA GLU A 22 -7.47 6.19 -10.48
C GLU A 22 -6.50 5.91 -9.33
N GLY A 23 -7.06 5.48 -8.19
CA GLY A 23 -6.28 5.29 -6.97
C GLY A 23 -5.14 4.28 -7.19
N LYS A 24 -3.95 4.63 -6.70
CA LYS A 24 -2.73 3.84 -6.89
C LYS A 24 -2.52 2.92 -5.69
N VAL A 25 -2.44 1.62 -5.95
CA VAL A 25 -2.03 0.61 -4.97
C VAL A 25 -0.54 0.34 -5.12
N LYS A 26 0.22 0.45 -4.04
CA LYS A 26 1.66 0.17 -3.98
C LYS A 26 1.97 -0.79 -2.84
N GLY A 27 2.81 -1.79 -3.11
CA GLY A 27 3.34 -2.72 -2.11
C GLY A 27 4.83 -2.51 -1.87
N LEU A 28 5.28 -2.71 -0.63
CA LEU A 28 6.70 -2.85 -0.30
C LEU A 28 6.88 -4.00 0.70
N MET A 29 7.82 -4.89 0.43
CA MET A 29 8.08 -6.06 1.25
C MET A 29 9.56 -6.13 1.61
N PHE A 30 9.85 -6.46 2.87
CA PHE A 30 11.19 -6.70 3.38
C PHE A 30 11.29 -8.16 3.77
N GLY A 31 12.16 -8.90 3.07
CA GLY A 31 12.46 -10.30 3.35
C GLY A 31 13.92 -10.47 3.71
N ASP A 32 14.17 -11.40 4.62
CA ASP A 32 15.48 -11.78 5.09
C ASP A 32 15.73 -13.24 4.76
N TYR A 33 16.98 -13.54 4.42
CA TYR A 33 17.49 -14.89 4.34
C TYR A 33 18.82 -14.92 5.07
N TYR A 34 18.91 -15.71 6.14
CA TYR A 34 20.08 -15.69 6.99
C TYR A 34 20.39 -17.05 7.59
N TYR A 35 21.65 -17.18 8.00
CA TYR A 35 22.20 -18.33 8.69
C TYR A 35 22.90 -17.85 9.96
N VAL A 36 22.56 -18.50 11.07
CA VAL A 36 23.17 -18.30 12.38
C VAL A 36 24.34 -19.28 12.50
N PHE A 37 25.56 -18.75 12.39
CA PHE A 37 26.77 -19.56 12.49
C PHE A 37 27.08 -20.01 13.92
N ALA A 38 26.87 -19.13 14.90
CA ALA A 38 27.04 -19.43 16.31
C ALA A 38 26.14 -18.51 17.14
N ALA A 39 25.56 -19.06 18.20
CA ALA A 39 24.84 -18.34 19.25
C ALA A 39 24.77 -19.22 20.49
N ASP A 40 24.66 -18.60 21.67
CA ASP A 40 24.48 -19.33 22.92
C ASP A 40 23.15 -20.10 22.90
N GLU A 41 23.13 -21.34 23.40
CA GLU A 41 21.91 -22.16 23.40
C GLU A 41 20.77 -21.54 24.23
N ALA A 42 21.12 -20.72 25.22
CA ALA A 42 20.16 -19.97 26.02
C ALA A 42 19.58 -18.76 25.28
N ASP A 43 20.16 -18.33 24.16
CA ASP A 43 19.65 -17.22 23.36
C ASP A 43 18.45 -17.68 22.52
N ALA A 44 17.27 -17.50 23.11
CA ALA A 44 16.01 -17.81 22.47
C ALA A 44 15.73 -16.97 21.22
N LYS A 45 16.45 -15.87 20.97
CA LYS A 45 16.26 -15.02 19.78
C LYS A 45 17.14 -15.50 18.62
N TYR A 46 18.39 -15.85 18.90
CA TYR A 46 19.40 -16.17 17.89
C TYR A 46 19.83 -17.63 17.87
N SER A 47 19.04 -18.57 18.41
CA SER A 47 19.37 -20.00 18.39
C SER A 47 19.93 -20.49 17.03
N PRO A 48 21.03 -21.28 17.01
CA PRO A 48 21.62 -21.82 15.77
C PRO A 48 20.66 -22.67 14.93
N LYS A 49 19.53 -23.08 15.52
CA LYS A 49 18.44 -23.81 14.85
C LYS A 49 17.46 -22.90 14.10
N ARG A 50 17.60 -21.57 14.20
CA ARG A 50 16.70 -20.57 13.59
C ARG A 50 17.29 -19.95 12.32
N ASN A 51 17.79 -20.80 11.43
CA ASN A 51 18.19 -20.39 10.08
C ASN A 51 16.95 -20.36 9.20
N ALA A 52 16.63 -19.23 8.59
CA ALA A 52 15.36 -19.13 7.88
C ALA A 52 15.32 -18.01 6.84
N PHE A 53 14.33 -18.16 5.98
CA PHE A 53 13.70 -17.07 5.27
C PHE A 53 12.61 -16.44 6.16
N GLN A 54 12.60 -15.13 6.32
CA GLN A 54 11.64 -14.41 7.15
C GLN A 54 11.12 -13.16 6.44
N PHE A 55 9.80 -12.95 6.45
CA PHE A 55 9.23 -11.64 6.11
C PHE A 55 9.31 -10.72 7.32
N ARG A 56 10.14 -9.67 7.23
CA ARG A 56 10.34 -8.71 8.32
C ARG A 56 9.23 -7.68 8.39
N ARG A 57 8.84 -7.14 7.23
CA ARG A 57 7.82 -6.08 7.11
C ARG A 57 7.09 -6.16 5.78
N LEU A 58 5.79 -5.90 5.82
CA LEU A 58 4.93 -5.76 4.64
C LEU A 58 4.20 -4.43 4.72
N TYR A 59 4.19 -3.67 3.64
CA TYR A 59 3.42 -2.45 3.49
C TYR A 59 2.53 -2.55 2.26
N LEU A 60 1.24 -2.29 2.46
CA LEU A 60 0.28 -2.11 1.37
C LEU A 60 -0.30 -0.72 1.49
N THR A 61 -0.06 0.12 0.49
CA THR A 61 -0.48 1.52 0.45
C THR A 61 -1.47 1.74 -0.67
N TYR A 62 -2.59 2.37 -0.35
CA TYR A 62 -3.50 2.98 -1.31
C TYR A 62 -3.35 4.50 -1.22
N GLN A 63 -3.29 5.18 -2.37
CA GLN A 63 -3.28 6.63 -2.46
C GLN A 63 -4.15 7.10 -3.62
N SER A 64 -4.94 8.15 -3.42
CA SER A 64 -5.72 8.79 -4.48
C SER A 64 -5.78 10.30 -4.26
N ASP A 65 -5.63 11.05 -5.35
CA ASP A 65 -5.85 12.49 -5.40
C ASP A 65 -7.31 12.72 -5.79
N ILE A 66 -8.13 13.11 -4.81
CA ILE A 66 -9.58 13.22 -4.95
C ILE A 66 -9.96 14.56 -5.59
N ALA A 67 -9.19 15.61 -5.29
CA ALA A 67 -9.27 16.93 -5.92
C ALA A 67 -7.86 17.55 -6.03
N THR A 68 -7.74 18.70 -6.70
CA THR A 68 -6.46 19.38 -6.90
C THR A 68 -5.74 19.72 -5.58
N ASP A 69 -6.47 19.91 -4.50
CA ASP A 69 -5.99 20.28 -3.16
C ASP A 69 -6.33 19.24 -2.07
N PHE A 70 -6.90 18.09 -2.44
CA PHE A 70 -7.31 17.07 -1.49
C PHE A 70 -6.88 15.66 -1.93
N ALA A 71 -6.07 15.01 -1.09
CA ALA A 71 -5.57 13.66 -1.31
C ALA A 71 -5.77 12.78 -0.09
N VAL A 72 -6.01 11.49 -0.32
CA VAL A 72 -6.15 10.47 0.71
C VAL A 72 -5.07 9.41 0.59
N ARG A 73 -4.55 8.95 1.73
CA ARG A 73 -3.62 7.82 1.79
C ARG A 73 -4.00 6.88 2.93
N PHE A 74 -4.09 5.60 2.60
CA PHE A 74 -4.29 4.51 3.55
C PHE A 74 -3.12 3.53 3.46
N ARG A 75 -2.59 3.09 4.61
CA ARG A 75 -1.52 2.10 4.66
C ARG A 75 -1.79 1.03 5.70
N LEU A 76 -1.78 -0.22 5.25
CA LEU A 76 -1.63 -1.39 6.10
C LEU A 76 -0.14 -1.72 6.26
N GLU A 77 0.26 -2.01 7.49
CA GLU A 77 1.58 -2.50 7.85
C GLU A 77 1.46 -3.83 8.57
N ALA A 78 2.37 -4.75 8.30
CA ALA A 78 2.54 -5.96 9.09
C ALA A 78 4.03 -6.11 9.43
N LYS A 79 4.33 -6.45 10.68
CA LYS A 79 5.68 -6.84 11.13
C LYS A 79 5.77 -8.35 11.22
N ASP A 80 6.99 -8.86 11.33
CA ASP A 80 7.22 -10.28 11.49
C ASP A 80 6.41 -10.86 12.67
N ALA A 81 5.95 -12.10 12.49
CA ALA A 81 5.18 -12.82 13.50
C ALA A 81 6.07 -13.49 14.55
N GLY A 82 7.38 -13.21 14.56
CA GLY A 82 8.38 -13.97 15.28
C GLY A 82 8.61 -15.36 14.68
N PHE A 83 9.20 -16.24 15.50
CA PHE A 83 9.51 -17.62 15.14
C PHE A 83 8.50 -18.57 15.77
N GLY A 84 7.85 -19.39 14.95
CA GLY A 84 6.91 -20.41 15.40
C GLY A 84 6.10 -20.99 14.24
N GLU A 85 5.85 -22.29 14.27
CA GLU A 85 4.95 -22.91 13.30
C GLU A 85 3.52 -22.38 13.50
N GLY A 86 2.89 -21.92 12.43
CA GLY A 86 1.54 -21.35 12.49
C GLY A 86 1.44 -19.90 12.99
N ALA A 87 2.56 -19.24 13.29
CA ALA A 87 2.56 -17.81 13.62
C ALA A 87 2.10 -16.96 12.42
N LYS A 88 1.18 -16.01 12.65
CA LYS A 88 0.56 -15.19 11.61
C LYS A 88 1.03 -13.75 11.71
N MET A 89 1.35 -13.15 10.56
CA MET A 89 1.56 -11.70 10.50
C MET A 89 0.21 -11.01 10.57
N GLU A 90 0.06 -10.06 11.49
CA GLU A 90 -1.18 -9.32 11.71
C GLU A 90 -1.06 -7.91 11.10
N PRO A 91 -1.80 -7.60 10.03
CA PRO A 91 -1.81 -6.26 9.46
C PRO A 91 -2.55 -5.28 10.36
N TYR A 92 -2.02 -4.07 10.48
CA TYR A 92 -2.64 -2.95 11.18
C TYR A 92 -2.56 -1.67 10.35
N VAL A 93 -3.46 -0.73 10.62
CA VAL A 93 -3.41 0.60 10.00
C VAL A 93 -2.26 1.36 10.63
N LYS A 94 -1.37 1.94 9.80
CA LYS A 94 -0.25 2.72 10.31
C LYS A 94 -0.75 3.81 11.26
N HIS A 95 -0.30 3.75 12.50
CA HIS A 95 -0.39 4.84 13.47
C HIS A 95 1.04 5.35 13.71
N GLY A 96 1.19 6.67 13.89
CA GLY A 96 2.48 7.31 14.17
C GLY A 96 3.11 6.83 15.46
#